data_AF-A0A3N5HY41-F1
#
_entry.id   AF-A0A3N5HY41-F1
#
_cell.length_a   1.000
_cell.length_b   1.000
_cell.length_c   1.000
_cell.angle_alpha   90.00
_cell.angle_beta   90.00
_cell.angle_gamma   90.00
#
_symmetry.space_group_name_H-M   'P 1'
#
loop_
_entity.id
_entity.type
_entity.pdbx_description
1 polymer ?
#
loop_
_entity_poly.entity_id
_entity_poly.type
_entity_poly.pdbx_seq_one_letter_code
_entity_poly.pdbx_strand_id
1 'polypeptide(L)'
;GILHAVEATRGLVVTYQDAPIYAAFSSTAAGLTEDAMNVWSKEYPYLKGVECPFDLMSPYYQWKSSFKIDTLEQNLREQGFPVGMITTITPLSFSRGGRVATLRVLHSGGELVLRGEELRKAVGYTIIPSTQFAIESIGEDVVLSGFGAGHAVGMCQWGAKELAELGYPFSTILQYYYPGTELQNMTLTKAPIPPSS
;
A
#
# COMPACT_ATOMS: atom_id res chain seq x y z
N GLY A 1 -18.67 2.93 -20.90
CA GLY A 1 -17.24 2.76 -21.26
C GLY A 1 -16.39 3.85 -20.63
N ILE A 2 -15.06 3.73 -20.67
CA ILE A 2 -14.13 4.63 -19.95
C ILE A 2 -14.35 6.11 -20.31
N LEU A 3 -14.51 6.43 -21.59
CA LEU A 3 -14.75 7.82 -22.05
C LEU A 3 -16.00 8.44 -21.43
N HIS A 4 -17.08 7.67 -21.29
CA HIS A 4 -18.31 8.16 -20.68
C HIS A 4 -18.13 8.43 -19.18
N ALA A 5 -17.38 7.59 -18.46
CA ALA A 5 -17.11 7.80 -17.04
C ALA A 5 -16.27 9.06 -16.79
N VAL A 6 -15.26 9.30 -17.64
CA VAL A 6 -14.46 10.53 -17.59
C VAL A 6 -15.32 11.75 -17.88
N GLU A 7 -16.16 11.69 -18.92
CA GLU A 7 -17.00 12.82 -19.31
C GLU A 7 -18.07 13.15 -18.26
N ALA A 8 -18.69 12.11 -17.68
CA ALA A 8 -19.70 12.26 -16.63
C ALA A 8 -19.14 12.84 -15.32
N THR A 9 -17.82 12.76 -15.12
CA THR A 9 -17.13 13.28 -13.92
C THR A 9 -16.23 14.47 -14.24
N ARG A 10 -16.37 15.07 -15.43
CA ARG A 10 -15.53 16.17 -15.89
C ARG A 10 -15.53 17.32 -14.89
N GLY A 11 -14.33 17.70 -14.45
CA GLY A 11 -14.13 18.82 -13.53
C GLY A 11 -14.47 18.51 -12.08
N LEU A 12 -14.80 17.28 -11.72
CA LEU A 12 -14.98 16.87 -10.33
C LEU A 12 -13.65 16.44 -9.71
N VAL A 13 -13.38 16.92 -8.50
CA VAL A 13 -12.19 16.58 -7.72
C VAL A 13 -12.58 16.29 -6.28
N VAL A 14 -11.83 15.39 -5.64
CA VAL A 14 -11.98 15.11 -4.20
C VAL A 14 -11.13 16.11 -3.42
N THR A 15 -11.72 16.71 -2.39
CA THR A 15 -11.13 17.81 -1.63
C THR A 15 -11.20 17.58 -0.13
N TYR A 16 -10.24 18.15 0.58
CA TYR A 16 -10.24 18.27 2.04
C TYR A 16 -9.95 19.73 2.39
N GLN A 17 -10.82 20.38 3.16
CA GLN A 17 -10.73 21.82 3.45
C GLN A 17 -10.64 22.69 2.17
N ASP A 18 -11.45 22.33 1.16
CA ASP A 18 -11.50 22.93 -0.20
C ASP A 18 -10.22 22.79 -1.03
N ALA A 19 -9.20 22.06 -0.56
CA ALA A 19 -7.98 21.80 -1.31
C ALA A 19 -8.01 20.39 -1.92
N PRO A 20 -7.52 20.17 -3.15
CA PRO A 20 -7.44 18.83 -3.74
C PRO A 20 -6.62 17.88 -2.87
N ILE A 21 -7.14 16.68 -2.67
CA ILE A 21 -6.43 15.66 -1.89
C ILE A 21 -5.34 14.96 -2.71
N TYR A 22 -4.40 14.34 -2.01
CA TYR A 22 -3.60 13.26 -2.59
C TYR A 22 -4.45 11.98 -2.66
N ALA A 23 -5.14 11.77 -3.78
CA ALA A 23 -6.06 10.65 -4.01
C ALA A 23 -5.31 9.33 -4.32
N ALA A 24 -4.61 8.79 -3.33
CA ALA A 24 -3.91 7.51 -3.46
C ALA A 24 -4.87 6.35 -3.68
N PHE A 25 -4.47 5.36 -4.48
CA PHE A 25 -5.24 4.15 -4.71
C PHE A 25 -4.32 2.95 -4.98
N SER A 26 -4.79 1.74 -4.69
CA SER A 26 -4.06 0.50 -5.00
C SER A 26 -5.01 -0.66 -5.29
N SER A 27 -4.49 -1.75 -5.86
CA SER A 27 -5.31 -2.85 -6.37
C SER A 27 -6.18 -3.50 -5.31
N THR A 28 -5.54 -4.10 -4.29
CA THR A 28 -6.22 -4.98 -3.31
C THR A 28 -5.62 -4.69 -1.94
N ALA A 29 -6.47 -4.33 -0.98
CA ALA A 29 -6.05 -3.98 0.37
C ALA A 29 -5.77 -5.23 1.22
N ALA A 30 -6.55 -6.29 0.99
CA ALA A 30 -6.67 -7.51 1.78
C ALA A 30 -7.19 -7.27 3.19
N GLY A 31 -8.40 -6.72 3.26
CA GLY A 31 -9.14 -6.50 4.50
C GLY A 31 -9.10 -5.07 5.02
N LEU A 32 -7.93 -4.43 5.12
CA LEU A 32 -7.80 -3.06 5.63
C LEU A 32 -6.93 -2.20 4.71
N THR A 33 -7.39 -0.98 4.40
CA THR A 33 -6.52 0.05 3.80
C THR A 33 -5.57 0.61 4.86
N GLU A 34 -4.45 1.21 4.42
CA GLU A 34 -3.34 1.57 5.31
C GLU A 34 -3.23 3.08 5.55
N ASP A 35 -2.70 3.45 6.71
CA ASP A 35 -2.36 4.84 7.01
C ASP A 35 -1.17 5.29 6.15
N ALA A 36 -1.27 6.49 5.55
CA ALA A 36 -0.16 7.06 4.78
C ALA A 36 1.13 7.23 5.60
N MET A 37 1.01 7.41 6.92
CA MET A 37 2.15 7.50 7.84
C MET A 37 2.98 6.19 7.83
N ASN A 38 2.31 5.04 7.84
CA ASN A 38 2.96 3.73 7.89
C ASN A 38 3.72 3.41 6.60
N VAL A 39 3.25 3.89 5.45
CA VAL A 39 3.86 3.62 4.14
C VAL A 39 4.84 4.71 3.71
N TRP A 40 4.49 5.99 3.88
CA TRP A 40 5.23 7.14 3.32
C TRP A 40 5.76 8.10 4.37
N SER A 41 5.50 7.87 5.66
CA SER A 41 5.90 8.78 6.76
C SER A 41 5.42 10.21 6.51
N LYS A 42 4.18 10.31 6.05
CA LYS A 42 3.49 11.55 5.78
C LYS A 42 2.11 11.48 6.38
N GLU A 43 1.72 12.52 7.09
CA GLU A 43 0.38 12.59 7.64
C GLU A 43 -0.57 13.28 6.65
N TYR A 44 -1.67 12.57 6.38
CA TYR A 44 -2.82 13.10 5.66
C TYR A 44 -4.09 12.74 6.46
N PRO A 45 -4.88 13.73 6.90
CA PRO A 45 -6.11 13.46 7.68
C PRO A 45 -7.12 12.56 6.98
N TYR A 46 -7.12 12.56 5.64
CA TYR A 46 -8.01 11.79 4.78
C TYR A 46 -7.41 10.48 4.25
N LEU A 47 -6.16 10.14 4.59
CA LEU A 47 -5.54 8.83 4.28
C LEU A 47 -5.28 8.06 5.56
N LYS A 48 -6.39 7.80 6.27
CA LYS A 48 -6.46 6.92 7.42
C LYS A 48 -7.08 5.59 6.97
N GLY A 49 -6.51 4.49 7.42
CA GLY A 49 -6.96 3.16 7.06
C GLY A 49 -8.43 2.93 7.41
N VAL A 50 -9.18 2.39 6.47
CA VAL A 50 -10.57 1.95 6.60
C VAL A 50 -10.67 0.47 6.27
N GLU A 51 -11.73 -0.17 6.76
CA GLU A 51 -12.04 -1.54 6.36
C GLU A 51 -12.25 -1.65 4.84
N CYS A 52 -11.93 -2.79 4.27
CA CYS A 52 -12.16 -3.14 2.88
C CYS A 52 -12.48 -4.65 2.78
N PRO A 53 -13.63 -5.09 3.32
CA PRO A 53 -14.06 -6.50 3.22
C PRO A 53 -14.51 -6.89 1.80
N PHE A 54 -14.57 -5.92 0.89
CA PHE A 54 -15.16 -6.03 -0.44
C PHE A 54 -14.16 -6.52 -1.51
N ASP A 55 -12.91 -6.79 -1.14
CA ASP A 55 -11.86 -7.18 -2.09
C ASP A 55 -11.52 -8.68 -2.08
N LEU A 56 -12.30 -9.50 -1.36
CA LEU A 56 -12.13 -10.95 -1.24
C LEU A 56 -12.13 -11.68 -2.58
N MET A 57 -12.87 -11.17 -3.57
CA MET A 57 -12.95 -11.76 -4.92
C MET A 57 -11.81 -11.31 -5.84
N SER A 58 -10.87 -10.49 -5.34
CA SER A 58 -9.71 -10.10 -6.12
C SER A 58 -8.83 -11.31 -6.44
N PRO A 59 -8.42 -11.52 -7.71
CA PRO A 59 -7.44 -12.55 -8.06
C PRO A 59 -6.05 -12.25 -7.47
N TYR A 60 -5.85 -11.04 -6.93
CA TYR A 60 -4.62 -10.62 -6.26
C TYR A 60 -4.75 -10.61 -4.73
N TYR A 61 -5.83 -11.19 -4.18
CA TYR A 61 -6.08 -11.24 -2.73
C TYR A 61 -5.03 -12.08 -2.00
N GLN A 62 -4.61 -13.20 -2.56
CA GLN A 62 -3.56 -14.05 -2.01
C GLN A 62 -2.44 -14.23 -3.03
N TRP A 63 -1.21 -14.36 -2.54
CA TRP A 63 -0.06 -14.62 -3.39
C TRP A 63 0.99 -15.44 -2.66
N LYS A 64 1.81 -16.14 -3.44
CA LYS A 64 3.03 -16.82 -3.00
C LYS A 64 4.14 -16.47 -3.97
N SER A 65 5.31 -16.14 -3.45
CA SER A 65 6.44 -15.70 -4.26
C SER A 65 7.76 -16.10 -3.62
N SER A 66 8.83 -16.10 -4.41
CA SER A 66 10.18 -16.32 -3.93
C SER A 66 11.17 -15.44 -4.65
N PHE A 67 12.30 -15.17 -4.00
CA PHE A 67 13.41 -14.42 -4.55
C PHE A 67 14.74 -14.92 -3.98
N LYS A 68 15.82 -14.76 -4.75
CA LYS A 68 17.16 -15.17 -4.33
C LYS A 68 17.69 -14.27 -3.22
N ILE A 69 18.30 -14.88 -2.21
CA ILE A 69 18.85 -14.13 -1.06
C ILE A 69 20.04 -13.24 -1.46
N ASP A 70 20.86 -13.69 -2.41
CA ASP A 70 22.01 -12.93 -2.93
C ASP A 70 21.59 -11.63 -3.65
N THR A 71 20.47 -11.69 -4.37
CA THR A 71 19.86 -10.58 -5.09
C THR A 71 19.28 -9.58 -4.10
N LEU A 72 18.63 -10.05 -3.02
CA LEU A 72 18.19 -9.18 -1.94
C LEU A 72 19.39 -8.44 -1.31
N GLU A 73 20.45 -9.17 -0.97
CA GLU A 73 21.67 -8.58 -0.41
C GLU A 73 22.29 -7.52 -1.31
N GLN A 74 22.40 -7.81 -2.61
CA GLN A 74 22.90 -6.84 -3.60
C GLN A 74 22.02 -5.59 -3.64
N ASN A 75 20.70 -5.76 -3.77
CA ASN A 75 19.77 -4.65 -3.91
C ASN A 75 19.71 -3.78 -2.64
N LEU A 76 19.85 -4.38 -1.46
CA LEU A 76 19.96 -3.64 -0.20
C LEU A 76 21.27 -2.84 -0.14
N ARG A 77 22.40 -3.41 -0.57
CA ARG A 77 23.68 -2.67 -0.65
C ARG A 77 23.60 -1.49 -1.63
N GLU A 78 22.97 -1.69 -2.79
CA GLU A 78 22.75 -0.63 -3.79
C GLU A 78 21.83 0.49 -3.26
N GLN A 79 20.94 0.17 -2.32
CA GLN A 79 20.13 1.16 -1.59
C GLN A 79 20.86 1.82 -0.42
N GLY A 80 22.12 1.48 -0.18
CA GLY A 80 22.97 2.09 0.85
C GLY A 80 22.89 1.41 2.22
N PHE A 81 22.23 0.25 2.34
CA PHE A 81 22.18 -0.48 3.60
C PHE A 81 23.48 -1.27 3.84
N PRO A 82 24.04 -1.24 5.05
CA PRO A 82 25.27 -1.97 5.40
C PRO A 82 24.97 -3.46 5.68
N VAL A 83 24.59 -4.22 4.64
CA VAL A 83 24.23 -5.65 4.76
C VAL A 83 25.32 -6.58 4.23
N GLY A 84 25.59 -7.64 5.00
CA GLY A 84 26.49 -8.75 4.65
C GLY A 84 25.71 -9.98 4.15
N MET A 85 26.24 -11.18 4.42
CA MET A 85 25.52 -12.42 4.14
C MET A 85 24.35 -12.58 5.10
N ILE A 86 23.11 -12.64 4.59
CA ILE A 86 21.89 -12.72 5.39
C ILE A 86 21.71 -14.15 5.89
N THR A 87 21.42 -14.30 7.18
CA THR A 87 21.14 -15.60 7.82
C THR A 87 19.67 -15.72 8.22
N THR A 88 19.02 -14.62 8.61
CA THR A 88 17.64 -14.64 9.06
C THR A 88 16.96 -13.31 8.79
N ILE A 89 15.68 -13.38 8.46
CA ILE A 89 14.77 -12.25 8.30
C ILE A 89 13.58 -12.52 9.23
N THR A 90 13.22 -11.57 10.09
CA THR A 90 12.13 -11.76 11.08
C THR A 90 11.28 -10.50 11.17
N PRO A 91 9.98 -10.53 10.81
CA PRO A 91 9.07 -9.44 11.11
C PRO A 91 9.07 -9.11 12.60
N LEU A 92 9.20 -7.82 12.94
CA LEU A 92 9.24 -7.36 14.34
C LEU A 92 7.93 -6.68 14.75
N SER A 93 7.35 -5.89 13.86
CA SER A 93 6.12 -5.16 14.12
C SER A 93 5.23 -5.11 12.89
N PHE A 94 3.93 -4.95 13.15
CA PHE A 94 2.90 -4.92 12.13
C PHE A 94 2.03 -3.68 12.29
N SER A 95 1.49 -3.16 11.19
CA SER A 95 0.42 -2.17 11.23
C SER A 95 -0.89 -2.81 11.69
N ARG A 96 -1.92 -1.99 11.89
CA ARG A 96 -3.29 -2.47 12.16
C ARG A 96 -3.82 -3.40 11.06
N GLY A 97 -3.42 -3.17 9.81
CA GLY A 97 -3.79 -3.99 8.66
C GLY A 97 -2.99 -5.29 8.51
N GLY A 98 -2.14 -5.64 9.49
CA GLY A 98 -1.31 -6.85 9.43
C GLY A 98 -0.14 -6.76 8.46
N ARG A 99 0.18 -5.55 7.95
CA ARG A 99 1.35 -5.31 7.10
C ARG A 99 2.60 -5.23 7.96
N VAL A 100 3.68 -5.87 7.51
CA VAL A 100 4.99 -5.79 8.14
C VAL A 100 5.44 -4.33 8.13
N ALA A 101 5.48 -3.73 9.31
CA ALA A 101 5.94 -2.36 9.50
C ALA A 101 7.46 -2.33 9.58
N THR A 102 8.04 -3.18 10.42
CA THR A 102 9.49 -3.38 10.52
C THR A 102 9.86 -4.85 10.62
N LEU A 103 11.09 -5.16 10.21
CA LEU A 103 11.69 -6.48 10.25
C LEU A 103 13.17 -6.39 10.60
N ARG A 104 13.66 -7.42 11.28
CA ARG A 104 15.08 -7.61 11.59
C ARG A 104 15.72 -8.48 10.54
N VAL A 105 16.87 -8.07 10.06
CA VAL A 105 17.78 -8.86 9.23
C VAL A 105 19.03 -9.14 10.05
N LEU A 106 19.28 -10.41 10.35
CA LEU A 106 20.57 -10.85 10.87
C LEU A 106 21.47 -11.19 9.69
N HIS A 107 22.69 -10.65 9.70
CA HIS A 107 23.67 -10.86 8.65
C HIS A 107 25.08 -10.96 9.22
N SER A 108 26.06 -11.33 8.39
CA SER A 108 27.46 -11.50 8.82
C SER A 108 28.13 -10.25 9.42
N GLY A 109 27.54 -9.07 9.23
CA GLY A 109 28.01 -7.78 9.76
C GLY A 109 27.27 -7.31 11.01
N GLY A 110 26.30 -8.07 11.52
CA GLY A 110 25.49 -7.72 12.68
C GLY A 110 23.99 -7.77 12.41
N GLU A 111 23.29 -6.77 12.94
CA GLU A 111 21.84 -6.63 12.84
C GLU A 111 21.48 -5.36 12.07
N LEU A 112 20.51 -5.50 11.17
CA LEU A 112 19.89 -4.39 10.44
C LEU A 112 18.38 -4.45 10.66
N VAL A 113 17.77 -3.32 11.04
CA VAL A 113 16.32 -3.18 11.08
C VAL A 113 15.88 -2.44 9.82
N LEU A 114 14.96 -3.04 9.09
CA LEU A 114 14.34 -2.48 7.88
C LEU A 114 12.86 -2.25 8.09
N ARG A 115 12.29 -1.30 7.35
CA ARG A 115 10.86 -1.23 7.12
C ARG A 115 10.44 -2.29 6.12
N GLY A 116 9.19 -2.77 6.22
CA GLY A 116 8.64 -3.70 5.24
C GLY A 116 8.69 -3.16 3.80
N GLU A 117 8.48 -1.85 3.63
CA GLU A 117 8.55 -1.20 2.31
C GLU A 117 9.97 -1.12 1.74
N GLU A 118 11.00 -1.03 2.59
CA GLU A 118 12.41 -1.05 2.15
C GLU A 118 12.77 -2.44 1.60
N LEU A 119 12.37 -3.51 2.30
CA LEU A 119 12.51 -4.87 1.79
C LEU A 119 11.75 -5.04 0.48
N ARG A 120 10.48 -4.62 0.43
CA ARG A 120 9.63 -4.74 -0.76
C ARG A 120 10.21 -4.01 -1.96
N LYS A 121 10.80 -2.81 -1.75
CA LYS A 121 11.51 -2.06 -2.79
C LYS A 121 12.78 -2.79 -3.23
N ALA A 122 13.56 -3.34 -2.31
CA ALA A 122 14.77 -4.10 -2.61
C ALA A 122 14.51 -5.39 -3.39
N VAL A 123 13.41 -6.08 -3.13
CA VAL A 123 13.03 -7.28 -3.88
C VAL A 123 12.32 -6.93 -5.19
N GLY A 124 11.51 -5.87 -5.18
CA GLY A 124 10.73 -5.40 -6.32
C GLY A 124 9.23 -5.62 -6.14
N TYR A 125 8.45 -4.61 -6.52
CA TYR A 125 6.99 -4.58 -6.32
C TYR A 125 6.22 -5.64 -7.11
N THR A 126 6.80 -6.21 -8.15
CA THR A 126 6.21 -7.31 -8.94
C THR A 126 6.44 -8.67 -8.29
N ILE A 127 7.53 -8.82 -7.52
CA ILE A 127 7.90 -10.06 -6.83
C ILE A 127 7.24 -10.13 -5.46
N ILE A 128 7.18 -9.00 -4.74
CA ILE A 128 6.46 -8.87 -3.46
C ILE A 128 5.29 -7.88 -3.65
N PRO A 129 4.07 -8.38 -3.94
CA PRO A 129 2.93 -7.53 -4.26
C PRO A 129 2.53 -6.57 -3.14
N SER A 130 2.74 -6.93 -1.86
CA SER A 130 2.39 -6.10 -0.70
C SER A 130 3.33 -6.36 0.48
N THR A 131 3.25 -5.53 1.52
CA THR A 131 3.95 -5.75 2.79
C THR A 131 3.17 -6.63 3.78
N GLN A 132 2.02 -7.19 3.39
CA GLN A 132 1.26 -8.14 4.20
C GLN A 132 1.68 -9.56 3.83
N PHE A 133 2.73 -10.06 4.49
CA PHE A 133 3.29 -11.37 4.19
C PHE A 133 3.83 -12.07 5.43
N ALA A 134 3.95 -13.40 5.32
CA ALA A 134 4.69 -14.26 6.20
C ALA A 134 5.93 -14.81 5.46
N ILE A 135 7.00 -15.07 6.21
CA ILE A 135 8.18 -15.75 5.71
C ILE A 135 7.98 -17.24 5.94
N GLU A 136 7.91 -18.02 4.87
CA GLU A 136 7.71 -19.47 4.89
C GLU A 136 9.04 -20.20 5.08
N SER A 137 10.08 -19.77 4.37
CA SER A 137 11.41 -20.35 4.47
C SER A 137 12.50 -19.38 4.01
N ILE A 138 13.72 -19.59 4.51
CA ILE A 138 14.93 -18.85 4.14
C ILE A 138 16.02 -19.88 3.82
N GLY A 139 16.52 -19.83 2.59
CA GLY A 139 17.66 -20.62 2.12
C GLY A 139 18.35 -19.87 0.97
N GLU A 140 18.66 -20.56 -0.12
CA GLU A 140 19.09 -19.90 -1.37
C GLU A 140 18.00 -18.94 -1.89
N ASP A 141 16.74 -19.37 -1.76
CA ASP A 141 15.56 -18.56 -1.97
C ASP A 141 14.89 -18.23 -0.64
N VAL A 142 14.34 -17.02 -0.54
CA VAL A 142 13.38 -16.63 0.49
C VAL A 142 11.99 -16.85 -0.09
N VAL A 143 11.17 -17.67 0.59
CA VAL A 143 9.80 -17.96 0.16
C VAL A 143 8.83 -17.22 1.06
N LEU A 144 7.92 -16.46 0.44
CA LEU A 144 6.90 -15.68 1.12
C LEU A 144 5.50 -16.11 0.67
N SER A 145 4.56 -16.09 1.60
CA SER A 145 3.12 -16.10 1.31
C SER A 145 2.54 -14.79 1.83
N GLY A 146 1.53 -14.25 1.16
CA GLY A 146 0.96 -12.97 1.57
C GLY A 146 -0.35 -12.64 0.92
N PHE A 147 -0.82 -11.44 1.24
CA PHE A 147 -2.15 -10.97 0.87
C PHE A 147 -2.13 -9.57 0.28
N GLY A 148 -3.07 -9.30 -0.63
CA GLY A 148 -3.25 -7.99 -1.23
C GLY A 148 -2.15 -7.60 -2.23
N ALA A 149 -2.36 -6.47 -2.89
CA ALA A 149 -1.50 -5.97 -3.94
C ALA A 149 -1.48 -4.44 -3.96
N GLY A 150 -0.28 -3.88 -3.80
CA GLY A 150 -0.04 -2.45 -3.70
C GLY A 150 0.12 -1.95 -2.26
N HIS A 151 0.19 -0.63 -2.13
CA HIS A 151 0.48 0.04 -0.85
C HIS A 151 -0.70 0.09 0.13
N ALA A 152 -1.93 -0.21 -0.31
CA ALA A 152 -3.18 -0.12 0.47
C ALA A 152 -3.54 1.26 1.03
N VAL A 153 -2.73 2.30 0.87
CA VAL A 153 -3.15 3.68 1.21
C VAL A 153 -4.26 4.17 0.27
N GLY A 154 -5.33 4.72 0.85
CA GLY A 154 -6.46 5.32 0.14
C GLY A 154 -7.44 4.29 -0.42
N MET A 155 -7.84 4.45 -1.68
CA MET A 155 -8.90 3.63 -2.29
C MET A 155 -8.41 2.24 -2.72
N CYS A 156 -9.13 1.20 -2.30
CA CYS A 156 -8.98 -0.15 -2.84
C CYS A 156 -9.76 -0.29 -4.16
N GLN A 157 -9.07 -0.60 -5.25
CA GLN A 157 -9.71 -0.71 -6.58
C GLN A 157 -10.71 -1.87 -6.65
N TRP A 158 -10.34 -3.06 -6.13
CA TRP A 158 -11.25 -4.20 -6.11
C TRP A 158 -12.42 -4.00 -5.18
N GLY A 159 -12.21 -3.39 -4.02
CA GLY A 159 -13.30 -3.02 -3.13
C GLY A 159 -14.23 -1.95 -3.71
N ALA A 160 -13.68 -0.96 -4.44
CA ALA A 160 -14.48 0.03 -5.17
C ALA A 160 -15.30 -0.61 -6.30
N LYS A 161 -14.73 -1.58 -7.02
CA LYS A 161 -15.46 -2.36 -8.04
C LYS A 161 -16.66 -3.08 -7.43
N GLU A 162 -16.45 -3.84 -6.35
CA GLU A 162 -17.51 -4.58 -5.68
C GLU A 162 -18.61 -3.63 -5.17
N LEU A 163 -18.25 -2.52 -4.53
CA LEU A 163 -19.23 -1.51 -4.10
C LEU A 163 -20.02 -0.92 -5.28
N ALA A 164 -19.37 -0.68 -6.42
CA ALA A 164 -20.07 -0.22 -7.62
C ALA A 164 -21.04 -1.29 -8.18
N GLU A 165 -20.67 -2.56 -8.14
CA GLU A 165 -21.52 -3.69 -8.56
C GLU A 165 -22.72 -3.89 -7.61
N LEU A 166 -22.56 -3.56 -6.33
CA LEU A 166 -23.64 -3.49 -5.34
C LEU A 166 -24.52 -2.23 -5.48
N GLY A 167 -24.22 -1.34 -6.43
CA GLY A 167 -25.02 -0.16 -6.76
C GLY A 167 -24.70 1.10 -5.95
N TYR A 168 -23.60 1.12 -5.20
CA TYR A 168 -23.18 2.34 -4.49
C TYR A 168 -22.69 3.41 -5.50
N PRO A 169 -23.10 4.68 -5.33
CA PRO A 169 -22.63 5.74 -6.21
C PRO A 169 -21.15 6.05 -5.95
N PHE A 170 -20.43 6.45 -7.00
CA PHE A 170 -18.98 6.71 -6.92
C PHE A 170 -18.62 7.74 -5.84
N SER A 171 -19.48 8.73 -5.59
CA SER A 171 -19.28 9.74 -4.54
C SER A 171 -19.24 9.11 -3.15
N THR A 172 -20.12 8.14 -2.88
CA THR A 172 -20.12 7.38 -1.61
C THR A 172 -18.89 6.49 -1.50
N ILE A 173 -18.47 5.86 -2.61
CA ILE A 173 -17.24 5.04 -2.64
C ILE A 173 -16.01 5.89 -2.32
N LEU A 174 -15.88 7.07 -2.94
CA LEU A 174 -14.78 8.00 -2.66
C LEU A 174 -14.80 8.48 -1.21
N GLN A 175 -15.97 8.88 -0.69
CA GLN A 175 -16.08 9.35 0.69
C GLN A 175 -15.80 8.25 1.72
N TYR A 176 -16.06 6.98 1.38
CA TYR A 176 -15.71 5.83 2.22
C TYR A 176 -14.19 5.66 2.34
N TYR A 177 -13.47 5.67 1.22
CA TYR A 177 -12.01 5.48 1.22
C TYR A 177 -11.21 6.74 1.56
N TYR A 178 -11.82 7.91 1.47
CA TYR A 178 -11.24 9.20 1.82
C TYR A 178 -12.15 9.90 2.85
N PRO A 179 -12.12 9.49 4.12
CA PRO A 179 -13.01 10.02 5.15
C PRO A 179 -12.79 11.52 5.36
N GLY A 180 -13.89 12.25 5.57
CA GLY A 180 -13.88 13.71 5.78
C GLY A 180 -13.62 14.53 4.52
N THR A 181 -13.66 13.92 3.33
CA THR A 181 -13.54 14.62 2.05
C THR A 181 -14.88 14.93 1.40
N GLU A 182 -14.83 15.88 0.47
CA GLU A 182 -15.97 16.31 -0.35
C GLU A 182 -15.63 16.24 -1.84
N LEU A 183 -16.65 15.97 -2.65
CA LEU A 183 -16.55 16.08 -4.09
C LEU A 183 -16.96 17.48 -4.53
N GLN A 184 -16.06 18.21 -5.17
CA GLN A 184 -16.29 19.60 -5.59
C GLN A 184 -15.92 19.79 -7.06
N ASN A 185 -16.42 20.86 -7.68
CA ASN A 185 -15.92 21.28 -8.98
C ASN A 185 -14.52 21.90 -8.81
N MET A 186 -13.58 21.54 -9.69
CA MET A 186 -12.20 22.01 -9.65
C MET A 186 -12.08 23.53 -9.60
N THR A 187 -13.02 24.26 -10.20
CA THR A 187 -13.04 25.74 -10.19
C THR A 187 -13.27 26.35 -8.80
N LEU A 188 -13.75 25.57 -7.84
CA LEU A 188 -14.03 26.01 -6.47
C LEU A 188 -12.88 25.71 -5.50
N THR A 189 -11.80 25.10 -5.98
CA THR A 189 -10.74 24.59 -5.10
C THR A 189 -9.63 25.59 -4.80
N LYS A 190 -9.07 25.48 -3.60
CA LYS A 190 -7.84 26.14 -3.15
C LYS A 190 -6.61 25.38 -3.65
N ALA A 191 -5.43 25.97 -3.49
CA ALA A 191 -4.17 25.28 -3.75
C ALA A 191 -4.02 24.03 -2.84
N PRO A 192 -3.36 22.95 -3.31
CA PRO A 192 -3.14 21.75 -2.50
C PRO A 192 -2.39 22.04 -1.20
N ILE A 193 -2.81 21.40 -0.11
CA ILE A 193 -2.14 21.49 1.19
C ILE A 193 -1.01 20.46 1.22
N PRO A 194 0.26 20.86 1.47
CA PRO A 194 1.34 19.90 1.63
C PRO A 194 1.11 18.98 2.85
N PRO A 195 1.54 17.71 2.79
CA PRO A 195 1.53 16.85 3.97
C PRO A 195 2.43 17.40 5.07
N SER A 196 2.03 17.17 6.32
CA SER A 196 2.94 17.30 7.46
C SER A 196 3.90 16.10 7.53
N SER A 197 5.08 16.36 8.11
CA SER A 197 6.08 15.33 8.45
C SER A 197 5.60 14.47 9.61
#